data_AF-A0A4Y1RSI1-F1
#
_entry.id   AF-A0A4Y1RSI1-F1
#
_cell.length_a   1.000
_cell.length_b   1.000
_cell.length_c   1.000
_cell.angle_alpha   90.00
_cell.angle_beta   90.00
_cell.angle_gamma   90.00
#
_symmetry.space_group_name_H-M   'P 1'
#
loop_
_entity.id
_entity.type
_entity.pdbx_description
1 polymer ?
#
loop_
_entity_poly.entity_id
_entity_poly.type
_entity_poly.pdbx_seq_one_letter_code
_entity_poly.pdbx_strand_id
1 'polypeptide(L)'
;MGDSQQENSKRKGKGSESYESRTMDDTNELLHLLVDAVNSGLRDANRALSKQNVERVILPRLNAKIRFPKTCNHYLSRMKWFKKQYNKMSTLMRNNSGFGWNPITETLTPSDEA
;
A
#
# COMPACT_ATOMS: atom_id res chain seq x y z
N MET A 1 37.53 -7.83 -34.19
CA MET A 1 36.93 -6.73 -33.41
C MET A 1 35.43 -6.81 -33.69
N GLY A 2 34.61 -7.51 -32.88
CA GLY A 2 34.18 -7.13 -31.52
C GLY A 2 33.23 -5.93 -31.66
N ASP A 3 31.91 -5.98 -31.50
CA ASP A 3 31.11 -6.73 -30.52
C ASP A 3 29.71 -7.09 -31.04
N SER A 4 29.27 -8.30 -30.69
CA SER A 4 27.86 -8.69 -30.66
C SER A 4 27.27 -8.29 -29.31
N GLN A 5 26.35 -7.33 -29.26
CA GLN A 5 25.56 -7.06 -28.06
C GLN A 5 24.46 -8.11 -27.92
N GLN A 6 24.81 -9.17 -27.20
CA GLN A 6 23.88 -10.08 -26.55
C GLN A 6 23.56 -9.49 -25.17
N GLU A 7 22.44 -8.77 -25.01
CA GLU A 7 21.92 -8.44 -23.69
C GLU A 7 20.63 -9.22 -23.41
N ASN A 8 20.88 -10.47 -23.04
CA ASN A 8 20.27 -11.24 -21.97
C ASN A 8 18.83 -10.90 -21.57
N SER A 9 17.95 -11.81 -22.00
CA SER A 9 16.66 -12.15 -21.40
C SER A 9 16.55 -11.88 -19.89
N LYS A 10 15.67 -10.94 -19.49
CA LYS A 10 15.08 -10.90 -18.15
C LYS A 10 14.26 -12.17 -17.93
N ARG A 11 14.94 -13.24 -17.51
CA ARG A 11 14.29 -14.37 -16.84
C ARG A 11 13.80 -13.86 -15.49
N LYS A 12 12.56 -13.37 -15.43
CA LYS A 12 11.85 -13.24 -14.15
C LYS A 12 11.77 -14.64 -13.55
N GLY A 13 12.67 -14.92 -12.62
CA GLY A 13 12.69 -16.19 -11.91
C GLY A 13 11.37 -16.37 -11.17
N LYS A 14 10.80 -17.57 -11.29
CA LYS A 14 9.57 -18.07 -10.64
C LYS A 14 9.53 -17.81 -9.12
N GLY A 15 10.67 -17.54 -8.47
CA GLY A 15 10.78 -17.18 -7.06
C GLY A 15 10.54 -15.69 -6.73
N SER A 16 10.71 -14.77 -7.68
CA SER A 16 10.50 -13.33 -7.45
C SER A 16 9.02 -12.98 -7.25
N GLU A 17 8.14 -13.65 -8.01
CA GLU A 17 6.70 -13.44 -7.97
C GLU A 17 6.08 -13.99 -6.67
N SER A 18 6.60 -15.12 -6.19
CA SER A 18 6.20 -15.72 -4.90
C SER A 18 6.68 -14.91 -3.68
N TYR A 19 7.83 -14.25 -3.77
CA TYR A 19 8.34 -13.40 -2.69
C TYR A 19 7.57 -12.08 -2.60
N GLU A 20 7.30 -11.44 -3.76
CA GLU A 20 6.51 -10.21 -3.82
C GLU A 20 5.05 -10.44 -3.42
N SER A 21 4.42 -11.54 -3.86
CA SER A 21 3.04 -11.88 -3.46
C SER A 21 2.93 -12.05 -1.95
N ARG A 22 3.85 -12.81 -1.34
CA ARG A 22 3.89 -13.02 0.11
C ARG A 22 4.14 -11.74 0.90
N THR A 23 4.99 -10.85 0.38
CA THR A 23 5.23 -9.54 1.00
C THR A 23 3.97 -8.67 0.96
N MET A 24 3.15 -8.81 -0.08
CA MET A 24 1.85 -8.14 -0.16
C MET A 24 0.82 -8.76 0.79
N ASP A 25 0.80 -10.08 0.96
CA ASP A 25 -0.06 -10.76 1.94
C ASP A 25 0.23 -10.28 3.37
N ASP A 26 1.51 -10.25 3.77
CA ASP A 26 1.97 -9.69 5.05
C ASP A 26 1.51 -8.22 5.22
N THR A 27 1.49 -7.46 4.12
CA THR A 27 1.05 -6.06 4.12
C THR A 27 -0.44 -5.93 4.31
N ASN A 28 -1.22 -6.73 3.59
CA ASN A 28 -2.67 -6.69 3.66
C ASN A 28 -3.14 -7.10 5.05
N GLU A 29 -2.54 -8.14 5.63
CA GLU A 29 -2.77 -8.53 7.02
C GLU A 29 -2.47 -7.39 7.99
N LEU A 30 -1.32 -6.69 7.82
CA LEU A 30 -1.03 -5.51 8.62
C LEU A 30 -2.10 -4.43 8.45
N LEU A 31 -2.58 -4.16 7.24
CA LEU A 31 -3.65 -3.18 7.00
C LEU A 31 -4.94 -3.55 7.73
N HIS A 32 -5.38 -4.81 7.63
CA HIS A 32 -6.57 -5.30 8.31
C HIS A 32 -6.46 -5.14 9.83
N LEU A 33 -5.34 -5.55 10.42
CA LEU A 33 -5.10 -5.39 11.87
C LEU A 33 -5.13 -3.93 12.32
N LEU A 34 -4.66 -3.00 11.49
CA LEU A 34 -4.72 -1.56 11.80
C LEU A 34 -6.13 -1.01 11.75
N VAL A 35 -6.93 -1.44 10.78
CA VAL A 35 -8.36 -1.08 10.68
C VAL A 35 -9.12 -1.61 11.90
N ASP A 36 -8.90 -2.86 12.27
CA ASP A 36 -9.54 -3.47 13.43
C ASP A 36 -9.16 -2.78 14.74
N ALA A 37 -7.87 -2.45 14.92
CA ALA A 37 -7.42 -1.70 16.10
C ALA A 37 -8.05 -0.31 16.16
N VAL A 38 -8.10 0.39 15.02
CA VAL A 38 -8.76 1.69 14.92
C VAL A 38 -10.24 1.60 15.29
N ASN A 39 -10.94 0.60 14.78
CA ASN A 39 -12.38 0.40 15.00
C ASN A 39 -12.69 -0.04 16.44
N SER A 40 -11.76 -0.74 17.09
CA SER A 40 -11.85 -1.12 18.51
C SER A 40 -11.42 -0.02 19.48
N GLY A 41 -11.07 1.17 19.00
CA GLY A 41 -10.74 2.32 19.84
C GLY A 41 -9.32 2.31 20.41
N LEU A 42 -8.38 1.55 19.84
CA LEU A 42 -6.96 1.52 20.25
C LEU A 42 -6.17 2.81 19.93
N ARG A 43 -6.86 3.93 19.78
CA ARG A 43 -6.30 5.24 19.49
C ARG A 43 -5.94 5.96 20.78
N ASP A 44 -4.86 6.73 20.76
CA ASP A 44 -4.48 7.62 21.86
C ASP A 44 -5.30 8.92 21.84
N ALA A 45 -5.00 9.84 22.77
CA ALA A 45 -5.66 11.15 22.87
C ALA A 45 -5.54 11.99 21.58
N ASN A 46 -4.50 11.76 20.77
CA ASN A 46 -4.30 12.41 19.47
C ASN A 46 -4.99 11.66 18.32
N ARG A 47 -5.85 10.68 18.64
CA ARG A 47 -6.52 9.78 17.70
C ARG A 47 -5.56 8.93 16.86
N ALA A 48 -4.31 8.79 17.28
CA ALA A 48 -3.27 8.04 16.60
C ALA A 48 -3.03 6.67 17.28
N LEU A 49 -2.48 5.71 16.54
CA LEU A 49 -2.01 4.46 17.14
C LEU A 49 -0.65 4.73 17.81
N SER A 50 -0.63 4.65 19.14
CA SER A 50 0.61 4.83 19.90
C SER A 50 1.61 3.71 19.58
N LYS A 51 2.91 4.00 19.68
CA LYS A 51 3.96 2.98 19.50
C LYS A 51 3.75 1.78 20.44
N GLN A 52 3.35 2.04 21.68
CA GLN A 52 3.08 1.00 22.67
C GLN A 52 1.92 0.08 22.24
N ASN A 53 0.85 0.62 21.67
CA ASN A 53 -0.27 -0.18 21.16
C ASN A 53 0.16 -1.02 19.95
N VAL A 54 1.01 -0.47 19.08
CA VAL A 54 1.58 -1.22 17.95
C VAL A 54 2.43 -2.39 18.44
N GLU A 55 3.32 -2.17 19.39
CA GLU A 55 4.22 -3.20 19.92
C GLU A 55 3.49 -4.27 20.74
N ARG A 56 2.45 -3.90 21.48
CA ARG A 56 1.72 -4.84 22.36
C ARG A 56 0.56 -5.56 21.70
N VAL A 57 -0.05 -4.99 20.67
CA VAL A 57 -1.29 -5.53 20.08
C VAL A 57 -1.10 -5.91 18.62
N ILE A 58 -0.61 -4.99 17.79
CA ILE A 58 -0.52 -5.21 16.34
C ILE A 58 0.58 -6.20 15.98
N LEU A 59 1.81 -5.94 16.43
CA LEU A 59 2.97 -6.75 16.06
C LEU A 59 2.85 -8.20 16.54
N PRO A 60 2.38 -8.51 17.76
CA PRO A 60 2.20 -9.90 18.20
C PRO A 60 1.20 -10.66 17.33
N ARG A 61 0.06 -10.03 16.99
CA ARG A 61 -0.96 -10.65 16.13
C ARG A 61 -0.46 -10.87 14.71
N LEU A 62 0.26 -9.91 14.15
CA LEU A 62 0.89 -10.02 12.83
C LEU A 62 1.93 -11.15 12.82
N ASN A 63 2.86 -11.12 13.79
CA ASN A 63 3.97 -12.06 13.88
C ASN A 63 3.53 -13.50 14.17
N ALA A 64 2.35 -13.70 14.75
CA ALA A 64 1.75 -15.02 14.90
C ALA A 64 1.34 -15.66 13.55
N LYS A 65 1.11 -14.85 12.51
CA LYS A 65 0.63 -15.31 11.19
C LYS A 65 1.74 -15.38 10.13
N ILE A 66 2.87 -14.70 10.36
CA ILE A 66 3.93 -14.56 9.35
C ILE A 66 5.20 -15.32 9.75
N ARG A 67 5.95 -15.79 8.76
CA ARG A 67 7.16 -16.59 8.98
C ARG A 67 8.34 -15.78 9.55
N PHE A 68 8.43 -14.50 9.19
CA PHE A 68 9.53 -13.63 9.59
C PHE A 68 8.98 -12.50 10.46
N PRO A 69 9.27 -12.49 11.78
CA PRO A 69 8.75 -11.49 12.69
C PRO A 69 9.09 -10.07 12.23
N LYS A 70 8.07 -9.22 12.12
CA LYS A 70 8.23 -7.80 11.90
C LYS A 70 8.55 -7.08 13.21
N THR A 71 9.37 -6.05 13.09
CA THR A 71 9.69 -5.12 14.18
C THR A 71 8.96 -3.80 14.00
N CYS A 72 9.01 -2.93 15.01
CA CYS A 72 8.45 -1.58 14.89
C CYS A 72 9.04 -0.79 13.69
N ASN A 73 10.31 -1.01 13.33
CA ASN A 73 10.92 -0.36 12.16
C ASN A 73 10.31 -0.82 10.83
N HIS A 74 9.93 -2.10 10.74
CA HIS A 74 9.21 -2.63 9.57
C HIS A 74 7.82 -1.99 9.46
N TYR A 75 7.10 -1.89 10.59
CA TYR A 75 5.82 -1.19 10.66
C TYR A 75 5.92 0.26 10.18
N LEU A 76 6.89 1.04 10.70
CA LEU A 76 7.08 2.44 10.32
C LEU A 76 7.35 2.60 8.82
N SER A 77 8.21 1.75 8.28
CA SER A 77 8.49 1.72 6.84
C SER A 77 7.23 1.43 6.03
N ARG A 78 6.38 0.50 6.49
CA ARG A 78 5.14 0.19 5.79
C ARG A 78 4.09 1.28 5.91
N MET A 79 4.05 2.01 7.03
CA MET A 79 3.16 3.17 7.18
C MET A 79 3.51 4.29 6.20
N LYS A 80 4.80 4.54 6.00
CA LYS A 80 5.28 5.47 4.95
C LYS A 80 4.82 5.01 3.57
N TRP A 81 4.89 3.71 3.29
CA TRP A 81 4.41 3.15 2.03
C TRP A 81 2.89 3.31 1.85
N PHE A 82 2.07 3.00 2.86
CA PHE A 82 0.62 3.19 2.80
C PHE A 82 0.25 4.64 2.54
N LYS A 83 0.87 5.57 3.27
CA LYS A 83 0.68 7.01 3.05
C LYS A 83 1.03 7.43 1.62
N LYS A 84 2.13 6.88 1.07
CA LYS A 84 2.51 7.13 -0.34
C LYS A 84 1.47 6.61 -1.32
N GLN A 85 0.90 5.41 -1.11
CA GLN A 85 -0.14 4.89 -2.01
C GLN A 85 -1.44 5.70 -1.91
N TYR A 86 -1.86 6.03 -0.68
CA TYR A 86 -3.02 6.90 -0.47
C TYR A 86 -2.85 8.25 -1.16
N ASN A 87 -1.70 8.89 -0.99
CA ASN A 87 -1.43 10.19 -1.61
C ASN A 87 -1.49 10.13 -3.14
N LYS A 88 -0.96 9.07 -3.78
CA LYS A 88 -1.08 8.90 -5.23
C LYS A 88 -2.54 8.87 -5.68
N MET A 89 -3.36 8.07 -5.00
CA MET A 89 -4.77 7.95 -5.33
C MET A 89 -5.53 9.25 -5.03
N SER A 90 -5.25 9.89 -3.90
CA SER A 90 -5.85 11.17 -3.50
C SER A 90 -5.52 12.28 -4.50
N THR A 91 -4.27 12.39 -4.97
CA THR A 91 -3.88 13.33 -6.01
C THR A 91 -4.62 13.06 -7.31
N LEU A 92 -4.70 11.79 -7.74
CA LEU A 92 -5.47 11.42 -8.94
C LEU A 92 -6.94 11.84 -8.81
N MET A 93 -7.60 11.46 -7.72
CA MET A 93 -9.01 11.79 -7.48
C MET A 93 -9.27 13.30 -7.41
N ARG A 94 -8.36 14.08 -6.81
CA ARG A 94 -8.48 15.54 -6.72
C ARG A 94 -8.32 16.22 -8.08
N ASN A 95 -7.47 15.67 -8.94
CA ASN A 95 -7.17 16.24 -10.26
C ASN A 95 -8.11 15.72 -11.36
N ASN A 96 -9.03 14.80 -11.04
CA ASN A 96 -10.06 14.32 -11.96
C ASN A 96 -11.19 15.36 -12.23
N SER A 97 -11.09 16.56 -11.65
CA SER A 97 -12.03 17.67 -11.82
C SER A 97 -12.26 18.12 -13.28
N GLY A 98 -11.41 17.72 -14.23
CA GLY A 98 -11.53 18.08 -15.64
C GLY A 98 -12.36 17.10 -16.49
N PHE A 99 -12.87 16.02 -15.92
CA PHE A 99 -13.74 15.06 -16.62
C PHE A 99 -15.10 15.02 -15.94
N GLY A 100 -16.10 15.63 -16.58
CA GLY A 100 -17.48 15.53 -16.17
C GLY A 100 -18.07 14.21 -16.69
N TRP A 101 -18.78 13.47 -15.83
CA TRP A 101 -19.67 12.43 -16.30
C TRP A 101 -20.83 13.09 -17.05
N ASN A 102 -20.97 12.85 -18.36
CA ASN A 102 -22.11 13.32 -19.12
C ASN A 102 -23.20 12.23 -19.10
N PRO A 103 -24.30 12.40 -18.35
CA PRO A 103 -25.35 11.39 -18.24
C PRO A 103 -26.18 11.23 -19.52
N ILE A 104 -26.05 12.15 -20.49
CA ILE A 104 -26.79 12.11 -21.76
C ILE A 104 -26.06 11.22 -22.77
N THR A 105 -24.72 11.30 -22.80
CA THR A 105 -23.90 10.52 -23.73
C THR A 105 -23.27 9.28 -23.10
N GLU A 106 -23.43 9.11 -21.78
CA GLU A 106 -22.76 8.07 -20.96
C GLU A 106 -21.24 8.04 -21.18
N THR A 107 -20.64 9.20 -21.48
CA THR A 107 -19.21 9.33 -21.76
C THR A 107 -18.57 10.38 -20.87
N LEU A 108 -17.29 10.14 -20.53
CA LEU A 108 -16.45 11.14 -19.87
C LEU A 108 -16.16 12.24 -20.88
N THR A 109 -16.77 13.41 -20.70
CA THR A 109 -16.51 14.58 -21.55
C THR A 109 -15.48 15.45 -20.83
N PRO A 110 -14.41 15.89 -21.50
CA PRO A 110 -13.55 16.95 -20.95
C PRO A 110 -14.43 18.17 -20.62
N SER A 111 -14.21 18.79 -19.47
CA SER A 111 -14.88 20.06 -19.16
C SER A 111 -14.47 21.08 -20.20
N ASP A 112 -15.44 21.63 -20.92
CA ASP A 112 -15.25 22.72 -21.86
C ASP A 112 -15.10 24.02 -21.04
N GLU A 113 -13.93 24.23 -20.44
CA GLU A 113 -13.53 25.53 -19.91
C GLU A 113 -12.22 25.95 -20.59
N ALA A 114 -12.31 27.06 -21.31
CA ALA A 114 -11.30 27.72 -22.13
C ALA A 114 -10.21 28.44 -21.31
#